data_AF-A0A1R4B0X2-F1
#
_entry.id   AF-A0A1R4B0X2-F1
#
_cell.length_a   1.000
_cell.length_b   1.000
_cell.length_c   1.000
_cell.angle_alpha   90.00
_cell.angle_beta   90.00
_cell.angle_gamma   90.00
#
_symmetry.space_group_name_H-M   'P 1'
#
loop_
_entity.id
_entity.type
_entity.pdbx_description
1 polymer ?
#
loop_
_entity_poly.entity_id
_entity_poly.type
_entity_poly.pdbx_seq_one_letter_code
_entity_poly.pdbx_strand_id
1 'polypeptide(L)'
;MIGIILPVFYTLGVATALHAAMTARTPTGAVAWVVSLLSIPFIAVPLYAVFGRNRFQGRAEAFEQRAKEIETIIENCAEQLKPWQVAANECPSWYQATQDISPHPLVSNNAVTLLINGNATFSSILEGIAQAQHYILFQFYMLSDDDLGQQIKQALSERAQAGVKVTVLFDEVGSQGLPDTYIEDMRSAGIDVSSFKPNQGWFNRLQLNFRNHRKMIVIDGHTAWVGGHNVGDEYMGRDPKLSPWRDTHVKIEGPAVLQVQLTLLADWYWATREIPPVNWTPVPSPHNHQHVMAFPTAPTGALENASLFFVTAINSAKHRVWISSPYFIPDEAVMKALQLAALRGVDVRIITTGNPDSLPVYMASFHYIEQLLELNIRFFAYKPGFIHQKAMLIDDHSASVGTHNFDNRSFRLNFEISMLTVDHDFAQQMKTMFEQDFAYATELNAKQLQQRPLWWWLGVKLARLIAPVL
;
A
#
# COMPACT_ATOMS: atom_id res chain seq x y z
N MET A 1 18.67 12.63 -42.60
CA MET A 1 18.04 12.15 -41.35
C MET A 1 18.84 12.52 -40.09
N ILE A 2 20.13 12.16 -39.99
CA ILE A 2 20.95 12.44 -38.79
C ILE A 2 21.00 13.95 -38.43
N GLY A 3 21.09 14.83 -39.43
CA GLY A 3 21.11 16.29 -39.23
C GLY A 3 19.84 16.92 -38.66
N ILE A 4 18.71 16.20 -38.61
CA ILE A 4 17.44 16.68 -38.01
C ILE A 4 17.19 15.98 -36.67
N ILE A 5 17.51 14.69 -36.56
CA ILE A 5 17.29 13.90 -35.34
C ILE A 5 18.13 14.43 -34.18
N LEU A 6 19.40 14.77 -34.45
CA LEU A 6 20.33 15.24 -33.42
C LEU A 6 19.87 16.56 -32.76
N PRO A 7 19.58 17.66 -33.49
CA PRO A 7 19.10 18.88 -32.86
C PRO A 7 17.76 18.69 -32.13
N VAL A 8 16.84 17.86 -32.64
CA VAL A 8 15.57 17.58 -31.94
C VAL A 8 15.81 16.96 -30.57
N PHE A 9 16.65 15.93 -30.47
CA PHE A 9 16.93 15.28 -29.18
C PHE A 9 17.65 16.21 -28.20
N TYR A 10 18.58 17.05 -28.66
CA TYR A 10 19.24 18.03 -27.78
C TYR A 10 18.30 19.15 -27.34
N THR A 11 17.43 19.65 -28.21
CA THR A 11 16.38 20.63 -27.82
C THR A 11 15.42 20.03 -26.80
N LEU A 12 14.95 18.79 -27.04
CA LEU A 12 14.14 18.06 -26.08
C LEU A 12 14.90 17.81 -24.77
N GLY A 13 16.18 17.46 -24.84
CA GLY A 13 17.06 17.27 -23.69
C GLY A 13 17.17 18.53 -22.83
N VAL A 14 17.38 19.70 -23.43
CA VAL A 14 17.40 20.99 -22.72
C VAL A 14 16.03 21.28 -22.10
N ALA A 15 14.94 21.14 -22.86
CA ALA A 15 13.59 21.42 -22.37
C ALA A 15 13.21 20.52 -21.19
N THR A 16 13.48 19.21 -21.31
CA THR A 16 13.22 18.23 -20.25
C THR A 16 14.16 18.40 -19.06
N ALA A 17 15.41 18.84 -19.26
CA ALA A 17 16.34 19.16 -18.17
C ALA A 17 15.84 20.37 -17.36
N LEU A 18 15.37 21.43 -18.02
CA LEU A 18 14.74 22.57 -17.34
C LEU A 18 13.49 22.13 -16.56
N HIS A 19 12.64 21.31 -17.18
CA HIS A 19 11.48 20.74 -16.50
C HIS A 19 11.90 19.90 -15.27
N ALA A 20 12.92 19.05 -15.39
CA ALA A 20 13.45 18.25 -14.29
C ALA A 20 13.98 19.13 -13.15
N ALA A 21 14.72 20.19 -13.47
CA ALA A 21 15.22 21.13 -12.47
C ALA A 21 14.10 21.84 -11.68
N MET A 22 12.96 22.12 -12.33
CA MET A 22 11.81 22.78 -11.69
C MET A 22 10.89 21.82 -10.92
N THR A 23 10.86 20.53 -11.29
CA THR A 23 9.82 19.60 -10.82
C THR A 23 10.34 18.41 -10.04
N ALA A 24 11.65 18.12 -10.08
CA ALA A 24 12.24 17.02 -9.34
C ALA A 24 12.06 17.21 -7.82
N ARG A 25 11.76 16.12 -7.12
CA ARG A 25 11.49 16.16 -5.67
C ARG A 25 12.74 16.45 -4.85
N THR A 26 13.90 15.97 -5.30
CA THR A 26 15.17 16.11 -4.59
C THR A 26 16.20 16.81 -5.48
N PRO A 27 17.07 17.67 -4.90
CA PRO A 27 18.17 18.29 -5.65
C PRO A 27 19.07 17.26 -6.33
N THR A 28 19.37 16.14 -5.67
CA THR A 28 20.21 15.07 -6.22
C THR A 28 19.57 14.38 -7.42
N GLY A 29 18.27 14.09 -7.36
CA GLY A 29 17.53 13.54 -8.50
C GLY A 29 17.43 14.54 -9.65
N ALA A 30 17.26 15.83 -9.35
CA ALA A 30 17.28 16.89 -10.34
C ALA A 30 18.61 16.93 -11.09
N VAL A 31 19.73 16.93 -10.37
CA VAL A 31 21.08 16.91 -10.96
C VAL A 31 21.29 15.68 -11.82
N ALA A 32 20.90 14.48 -11.34
CA ALA A 32 21.04 13.25 -12.11
C ALA A 32 20.28 13.30 -13.44
N TRP A 33 19.04 13.79 -13.43
CA TRP A 33 18.26 13.98 -14.65
C TRP A 33 18.84 15.05 -15.56
N VAL A 34 19.16 16.23 -15.03
CA VAL A 34 19.70 17.35 -15.81
C VAL A 34 20.99 16.95 -16.52
N VAL A 35 21.94 16.35 -15.81
CA VAL A 35 23.22 15.92 -16.39
C VAL A 35 22.99 14.86 -17.46
N SER A 36 22.13 13.87 -17.21
CA SER A 36 21.85 12.80 -18.18
C SER A 36 21.14 13.32 -19.43
N LEU A 37 20.16 14.19 -19.26
CA LEU A 37 19.36 14.77 -20.35
C LEU A 37 20.19 15.67 -21.26
N LEU A 38 21.18 16.37 -20.71
CA LEU A 38 22.09 17.21 -21.49
C LEU A 38 23.23 16.41 -22.14
N SER A 39 23.71 15.35 -21.48
CA SER A 39 24.89 14.60 -21.95
C SER A 39 24.53 13.49 -22.96
N ILE A 40 23.44 12.76 -22.70
CA ILE A 40 23.02 11.58 -23.48
C ILE A 40 21.51 11.61 -23.80
N PRO A 41 21.00 12.67 -24.47
CA PRO A 41 19.56 12.89 -24.67
C PRO A 41 18.85 11.74 -25.39
N PHE A 42 19.53 11.04 -26.30
CA PHE A 42 18.94 9.91 -27.06
C PHE A 42 18.46 8.76 -26.17
N ILE A 43 19.07 8.60 -24.99
CA ILE A 43 18.68 7.60 -23.99
C ILE A 43 17.88 8.27 -22.87
N ALA A 44 18.37 9.40 -22.38
CA ALA A 44 17.80 10.06 -21.22
C ALA A 44 16.40 10.66 -21.48
N VAL A 45 16.13 11.21 -22.68
CA VAL A 45 14.81 11.80 -22.99
C VAL A 45 13.70 10.73 -23.01
N PRO A 46 13.86 9.57 -23.70
CA PRO A 46 12.89 8.49 -23.60
C PRO A 46 12.68 7.99 -22.17
N LEU A 47 13.78 7.79 -21.41
CA LEU A 47 13.67 7.36 -20.02
C LEU A 47 12.97 8.41 -19.14
N TYR A 48 13.25 9.69 -19.34
CA TYR A 48 12.59 10.76 -18.59
C TYR A 48 11.11 10.88 -18.92
N ALA A 49 10.72 10.63 -20.18
CA ALA A 49 9.32 10.62 -20.57
C ALA A 49 8.51 9.51 -19.86
N VAL A 50 9.15 8.37 -19.58
CA VAL A 50 8.53 7.23 -18.89
C VAL A 50 8.61 7.38 -17.36
N PHE A 51 9.79 7.75 -16.84
CA PHE A 51 10.12 7.67 -15.41
C PHE A 51 10.22 9.03 -14.69
N GLY A 52 10.38 10.12 -15.43
CA GLY A 52 10.73 11.44 -14.88
C GLY A 52 9.59 12.18 -14.18
N ARG A 53 8.35 11.73 -14.36
CA ARG A 53 7.17 12.32 -13.71
C ARG A 53 6.93 11.70 -12.34
N ASN A 54 6.60 12.55 -11.38
CA ASN A 54 6.52 12.19 -9.96
C ASN A 54 5.13 12.43 -9.33
N ARG A 55 4.15 12.89 -10.11
CA ARG A 55 2.75 13.08 -9.66
C ARG A 55 1.78 12.46 -10.66
N PHE A 56 0.69 11.94 -10.13
CA PHE A 56 -0.38 11.34 -10.92
C PHE A 56 -1.45 12.39 -11.25
N GLN A 57 -1.22 13.16 -12.31
CA GLN A 57 -2.04 14.32 -12.65
C GLN A 57 -3.39 13.96 -13.31
N GLY A 58 -3.47 12.82 -13.98
CA GLY A 58 -4.68 12.45 -14.74
C GLY A 58 -5.92 12.27 -13.87
N ARG A 59 -5.74 11.91 -12.58
CA ARG A 59 -6.87 11.71 -11.66
C ARG A 59 -7.66 12.99 -11.43
N ALA A 60 -7.00 14.15 -11.31
CA ALA A 60 -7.71 15.41 -11.11
C ALA A 60 -8.62 15.74 -12.31
N GLU A 61 -8.09 15.63 -13.53
CA GLU A 61 -8.86 15.88 -14.78
C GLU A 61 -10.08 14.96 -14.90
N ALA A 62 -9.89 13.68 -14.56
CA ALA A 62 -10.97 12.70 -14.61
C ALA A 62 -12.10 12.97 -13.61
N PHE A 63 -11.75 13.47 -12.44
CA PHE A 63 -12.71 13.77 -11.37
C PHE A 63 -13.42 15.10 -11.63
N GLU A 64 -12.79 16.05 -12.32
CA GLU A 64 -13.38 17.34 -12.69
C GLU A 64 -14.68 17.17 -13.51
N GLN A 65 -14.72 16.18 -14.41
CA GLN A 65 -15.88 15.93 -15.29
C GLN A 65 -17.16 15.56 -14.53
N ARG A 66 -17.06 14.96 -13.34
CA ARG A 66 -18.20 14.61 -12.46
C ARG A 66 -17.97 15.14 -11.04
N ALA A 67 -17.27 16.27 -10.91
CA ALA A 67 -16.83 16.79 -9.61
C ALA A 67 -17.98 16.91 -8.62
N LYS A 68 -19.11 17.47 -9.05
CA LYS A 68 -20.31 17.66 -8.22
C LYS A 68 -20.87 16.35 -7.67
N GLU A 69 -20.95 15.31 -8.49
CA GLU A 69 -21.50 14.02 -8.06
C GLU A 69 -20.56 13.31 -7.09
N ILE A 70 -19.26 13.37 -7.36
CA ILE A 70 -18.24 12.79 -6.47
C ILE A 70 -18.20 13.54 -5.14
N GLU A 71 -18.28 14.87 -5.17
CA GLU A 71 -18.40 15.73 -3.99
C GLU A 71 -19.63 15.35 -3.17
N THR A 72 -20.80 15.19 -3.80
CA THR A 72 -22.02 14.72 -3.12
C THR A 72 -21.85 13.35 -2.46
N ILE A 73 -21.14 12.41 -3.10
CA ILE A 73 -20.86 11.09 -2.51
C ILE A 73 -19.95 11.21 -1.28
N ILE A 74 -18.91 12.03 -1.37
CA ILE A 74 -17.98 12.29 -0.26
C ILE A 74 -18.72 12.94 0.91
N GLU A 75 -19.52 13.98 0.64
CA GLU A 75 -20.35 14.66 1.64
C GLU A 75 -21.35 13.72 2.29
N ASN A 76 -22.04 12.89 1.50
CA ASN A 76 -22.98 11.91 2.03
C ASN A 76 -22.27 10.90 2.94
N CYS A 77 -21.12 10.36 2.52
CA CYS A 77 -20.31 9.48 3.37
C CYS A 77 -19.91 10.17 4.68
N ALA A 78 -19.43 11.42 4.61
CA ALA A 78 -19.03 12.19 5.77
C ALA A 78 -20.20 12.44 6.74
N GLU A 79 -21.39 12.81 6.24
CA GLU A 79 -22.58 13.00 7.07
C GLU A 79 -23.07 11.68 7.70
N GLN A 80 -23.02 10.56 6.98
CA GLN A 80 -23.36 9.24 7.52
C GLN A 80 -22.37 8.78 8.61
N LEU A 81 -21.11 9.18 8.51
CA LEU A 81 -20.07 8.86 9.49
C LEU A 81 -20.06 9.78 10.71
N LYS A 82 -20.65 10.98 10.60
CA LYS A 82 -20.67 12.01 11.65
C LYS A 82 -21.16 11.51 13.03
N PRO A 83 -22.24 10.70 13.13
CA PRO A 83 -22.68 10.16 14.43
C PRO A 83 -21.68 9.22 15.10
N TRP A 84 -20.74 8.68 14.33
CA TRP A 84 -19.75 7.69 14.75
C TRP A 84 -18.37 8.29 14.94
N GLN A 85 -18.17 9.58 14.66
CA GLN A 85 -16.86 10.22 14.82
C GLN A 85 -16.47 10.23 16.30
N VAL A 86 -15.24 9.82 16.57
CA VAL A 86 -14.67 9.86 17.92
C VAL A 86 -14.47 11.31 18.33
N ALA A 87 -14.82 11.64 19.57
CA ALA A 87 -14.65 12.99 20.09
C ALA A 87 -13.15 13.35 20.17
N ALA A 88 -12.80 14.61 19.83
CA ALA A 88 -11.40 15.03 19.72
C ALA A 88 -10.57 14.81 21.01
N ASN A 89 -11.21 14.83 22.18
CA ASN A 89 -10.57 14.58 23.49
C ASN A 89 -10.30 13.09 23.77
N GLU A 90 -10.94 12.18 23.03
CA GLU A 90 -10.76 10.72 23.11
C GLU A 90 -9.78 10.21 22.04
N CYS A 91 -9.43 11.06 21.08
CA CYS A 91 -8.51 10.73 20.01
C CYS A 91 -7.05 10.66 20.51
N PRO A 92 -6.23 9.74 19.99
CA PRO A 92 -4.80 9.70 20.31
C PRO A 92 -4.07 10.98 19.89
N SER A 93 -2.91 11.24 20.50
CA SER A 93 -2.11 12.45 20.23
C SER A 93 -1.68 12.64 18.77
N TRP A 94 -1.64 11.58 17.98
CA TRP A 94 -1.32 11.63 16.55
C TRP A 94 -2.52 11.99 15.66
N TYR A 95 -3.75 11.90 16.18
CA TYR A 95 -4.98 11.96 15.38
C TYR A 95 -5.12 13.24 14.57
N GLN A 96 -4.93 14.41 15.20
CA GLN A 96 -5.10 15.70 14.51
C GLN A 96 -4.21 15.79 13.26
N ALA A 97 -2.93 15.43 13.40
CA ALA A 97 -2.00 15.44 12.29
C ALA A 97 -2.38 14.43 11.20
N THR A 98 -2.92 13.26 11.56
CA THR A 98 -3.39 12.27 10.57
C THR A 98 -4.71 12.65 9.91
N GLN A 99 -5.61 13.35 10.60
CA GLN A 99 -6.88 13.82 10.07
C GLN A 99 -6.66 14.90 9.01
N ASP A 100 -5.71 15.81 9.22
CA ASP A 100 -5.42 16.89 8.26
C ASP A 100 -4.79 16.38 6.95
N ILE A 101 -4.26 15.16 6.94
CA ILE A 101 -3.62 14.52 5.77
C ILE A 101 -4.39 13.32 5.21
N SER A 102 -5.54 12.98 5.79
CA SER A 102 -6.41 11.88 5.36
C SER A 102 -7.82 12.39 5.11
N PRO A 103 -8.55 11.86 4.11
CA PRO A 103 -9.94 12.24 3.89
C PRO A 103 -10.92 11.68 4.94
N HIS A 104 -10.46 10.79 5.83
CA HIS A 104 -11.35 10.01 6.70
C HIS A 104 -11.17 10.38 8.19
N PRO A 105 -12.27 10.48 8.97
CA PRO A 105 -12.19 10.65 10.42
C PRO A 105 -11.91 9.33 11.14
N LEU A 106 -11.55 9.40 12.43
CA LEU A 106 -11.57 8.23 13.31
C LEU A 106 -13.01 7.97 13.75
N VAL A 107 -13.49 6.73 13.56
CA VAL A 107 -14.88 6.35 13.87
C VAL A 107 -14.96 5.20 14.87
N SER A 108 -15.99 5.21 15.72
CA SER A 108 -16.25 4.21 16.75
C SER A 108 -17.15 3.06 16.27
N ASN A 109 -17.47 2.13 17.17
CA ASN A 109 -18.42 1.01 16.93
C ASN A 109 -18.00 0.07 15.80
N ASN A 110 -16.70 -0.22 15.69
CA ASN A 110 -16.17 -1.21 14.76
C ASN A 110 -15.73 -2.49 15.48
N ALA A 111 -15.74 -3.60 14.73
CA ALA A 111 -15.03 -4.82 15.02
C ALA A 111 -13.96 -5.05 13.95
N VAL A 112 -12.73 -5.27 14.39
CA VAL A 112 -11.56 -5.60 13.57
C VAL A 112 -11.06 -6.96 14.01
N THR A 113 -11.13 -7.93 13.11
CA THR A 113 -10.63 -9.28 13.32
C THR A 113 -9.31 -9.44 12.60
N LEU A 114 -8.27 -9.85 13.32
CA LEU A 114 -6.95 -10.13 12.77
C LEU A 114 -6.94 -11.47 12.03
N LEU A 115 -6.53 -11.46 10.76
CA LEU A 115 -6.44 -12.64 9.90
C LEU A 115 -4.97 -12.92 9.58
N ILE A 116 -4.45 -14.04 10.10
CA ILE A 116 -3.05 -14.43 9.99
C ILE A 116 -2.90 -15.49 8.89
N ASN A 117 -2.06 -15.18 7.89
CA ASN A 117 -1.74 -16.02 6.73
C ASN A 117 -2.95 -16.33 5.81
N GLY A 118 -2.66 -16.99 4.69
CA GLY A 118 -3.62 -17.20 3.61
C GLY A 118 -4.87 -17.96 4.03
N ASN A 119 -4.72 -19.05 4.79
CA ASN A 119 -5.87 -19.88 5.18
C ASN A 119 -6.93 -19.10 5.95
N ALA A 120 -6.56 -18.34 7.00
CA ALA A 120 -7.51 -17.54 7.76
C ALA A 120 -8.12 -16.42 6.90
N THR A 121 -7.28 -15.80 6.05
CA THR A 121 -7.67 -14.68 5.18
C THR A 121 -8.68 -15.11 4.12
N PHE A 122 -8.31 -16.08 3.27
CA PHE A 122 -9.12 -16.48 2.12
C PHE A 122 -10.34 -17.30 2.53
N SER A 123 -10.29 -18.04 3.65
CA SER A 123 -11.51 -18.67 4.20
C SER A 123 -12.53 -17.60 4.61
N SER A 124 -12.10 -16.55 5.31
CA SER A 124 -12.98 -15.45 5.72
C SER A 124 -13.53 -14.67 4.52
N ILE A 125 -12.69 -14.43 3.49
CA ILE A 125 -13.10 -13.74 2.27
C ILE A 125 -14.14 -14.56 1.50
N LEU A 126 -13.90 -15.86 1.29
CA LEU A 126 -14.83 -16.75 0.57
C LEU A 126 -16.16 -16.88 1.31
N GLU A 127 -16.15 -16.98 2.64
CA GLU A 127 -17.36 -16.95 3.46
C GLU A 127 -18.13 -15.63 3.27
N GLY A 128 -17.43 -14.49 3.30
CA GLY A 128 -18.02 -13.18 3.04
C GLY A 128 -18.67 -13.11 1.65
N ILE A 129 -17.95 -13.53 0.61
CA ILE A 129 -18.45 -13.56 -0.77
C ILE A 129 -19.74 -14.38 -0.85
N ALA A 130 -19.76 -15.58 -0.25
CA ALA A 130 -20.93 -16.45 -0.25
C ALA A 130 -22.17 -15.79 0.40
N GLN A 131 -21.96 -14.95 1.42
CA GLN A 131 -23.01 -14.25 2.16
C GLN A 131 -23.52 -12.96 1.50
N ALA A 132 -22.84 -12.46 0.46
CA ALA A 132 -23.22 -11.22 -0.22
C ALA A 132 -24.65 -11.26 -0.78
N GLN A 133 -25.42 -10.18 -0.56
CA GLN A 133 -26.83 -10.07 -0.96
C GLN A 133 -27.08 -9.02 -2.05
N HIS A 134 -26.29 -7.96 -2.10
CA HIS A 134 -26.55 -6.80 -2.96
C HIS A 134 -25.37 -6.50 -3.88
N TYR A 135 -24.17 -6.35 -3.34
CA TYR A 135 -22.98 -6.07 -4.14
C TYR A 135 -21.67 -6.51 -3.49
N ILE A 136 -20.70 -6.76 -4.35
CA ILE A 136 -19.30 -7.04 -3.99
C ILE A 136 -18.41 -6.08 -4.76
N LEU A 137 -17.62 -5.29 -4.02
CA LEU A 137 -16.54 -4.50 -4.57
C LEU A 137 -15.22 -5.21 -4.26
N PHE A 138 -14.54 -5.72 -5.28
CA PHE A 138 -13.34 -6.54 -5.13
C PHE A 138 -12.16 -5.86 -5.82
N GLN A 139 -11.08 -5.57 -5.09
CA GLN A 139 -9.90 -4.90 -5.62
C GLN A 139 -8.60 -5.50 -5.10
N PHE A 140 -7.71 -5.92 -6.00
CA PHE A 140 -6.39 -6.45 -5.63
C PHE A 140 -5.29 -5.93 -6.55
N TYR A 141 -4.07 -5.81 -6.02
CA TYR A 141 -2.91 -5.51 -6.85
C TYR A 141 -2.63 -6.63 -7.86
N MET A 142 -2.54 -7.87 -7.38
CA MET A 142 -2.30 -9.04 -8.23
C MET A 142 -3.45 -10.04 -8.11
N LEU A 143 -3.93 -10.46 -9.27
CA LEU A 143 -4.77 -11.62 -9.50
C LEU A 143 -4.01 -12.62 -10.38
N SER A 144 -3.90 -13.85 -9.91
CA SER A 144 -3.29 -14.96 -10.65
C SER A 144 -4.34 -15.95 -11.15
N ASP A 145 -4.09 -16.58 -12.30
CA ASP A 145 -4.89 -17.71 -12.81
C ASP A 145 -4.32 -19.03 -12.26
N ASP A 146 -4.46 -19.22 -10.95
CA ASP A 146 -4.05 -20.43 -10.23
C ASP A 146 -5.23 -20.98 -9.40
N ASP A 147 -4.98 -21.99 -8.56
CA ASP A 147 -6.05 -22.66 -7.81
C ASP A 147 -6.82 -21.67 -6.91
N LEU A 148 -6.14 -20.75 -6.22
CA LEU A 148 -6.80 -19.74 -5.39
C LEU A 148 -7.56 -18.74 -6.26
N GLY A 149 -6.94 -18.26 -7.35
CA GLY A 149 -7.59 -17.37 -8.31
C GLY A 149 -8.88 -17.96 -8.87
N GLN A 150 -8.85 -19.22 -9.30
CA GLN A 150 -10.01 -19.94 -9.82
C GLN A 150 -11.10 -20.12 -8.77
N GLN A 151 -10.75 -20.42 -7.52
CA GLN A 151 -11.73 -20.48 -6.41
C GLN A 151 -12.43 -19.14 -6.18
N ILE A 152 -11.67 -18.04 -6.17
CA ILE A 152 -12.23 -16.68 -6.03
C ILE A 152 -13.09 -16.33 -7.24
N LYS A 153 -12.63 -16.60 -8.46
CA LYS A 153 -13.41 -16.40 -9.71
C LYS A 153 -14.75 -17.11 -9.61
N GLN A 154 -14.72 -18.40 -9.27
CA GLN A 154 -15.92 -19.22 -9.16
C GLN A 154 -16.91 -18.66 -8.13
N ALA A 155 -16.45 -18.33 -6.93
CA ALA A 155 -17.30 -17.77 -5.88
C ALA A 155 -17.93 -16.42 -6.28
N LEU A 156 -17.16 -15.54 -6.92
CA LEU A 156 -17.67 -14.27 -7.44
C LEU A 156 -18.69 -14.48 -8.57
N SER A 157 -18.42 -15.40 -9.50
CA SER A 157 -19.31 -15.75 -10.60
C SER A 157 -20.65 -16.31 -10.09
N GLU A 158 -20.62 -17.16 -9.06
CA GLU A 158 -21.83 -17.71 -8.44
C GLU A 158 -22.70 -16.63 -7.78
N ARG A 159 -22.10 -15.56 -7.24
CA ARG A 159 -22.85 -14.41 -6.71
C ARG A 159 -23.39 -13.51 -7.80
N ALA A 160 -22.59 -13.23 -8.83
CA ALA A 160 -23.05 -12.49 -9.99
C ALA A 160 -24.26 -13.15 -10.67
N GLN A 161 -24.21 -14.47 -10.88
CA GLN A 161 -25.31 -15.26 -11.45
C GLN A 161 -26.54 -15.32 -10.54
N ALA A 162 -26.38 -15.16 -9.22
CA ALA A 162 -27.47 -15.04 -8.27
C ALA A 162 -28.07 -13.62 -8.18
N GLY A 163 -27.60 -12.68 -9.02
CA GLY A 163 -28.12 -11.32 -9.10
C GLY A 163 -27.39 -10.30 -8.22
N VAL A 164 -26.32 -10.69 -7.53
CA VAL A 164 -25.47 -9.75 -6.77
C VAL A 164 -24.62 -8.94 -7.74
N LYS A 165 -24.53 -7.61 -7.57
CA LYS A 165 -23.67 -6.78 -8.43
C LYS A 165 -22.21 -6.95 -8.03
N VAL A 166 -21.39 -7.53 -8.91
CA VAL A 166 -19.97 -7.77 -8.61
C VAL A 166 -19.09 -6.90 -9.50
N THR A 167 -18.20 -6.13 -8.88
CA THR A 167 -17.15 -5.38 -9.57
C THR A 167 -15.77 -5.88 -9.17
N VAL A 168 -14.90 -6.17 -10.14
CA VAL A 168 -13.52 -6.61 -9.93
C VAL A 168 -12.54 -5.63 -10.57
N LEU A 169 -11.67 -5.04 -9.73
CA LEU A 169 -10.58 -4.17 -10.15
C LEU A 169 -9.23 -4.80 -9.83
N PHE A 170 -8.34 -4.85 -10.82
CA PHE A 170 -6.97 -5.34 -10.61
C PHE A 170 -5.93 -4.41 -11.20
N ASP A 171 -4.69 -4.41 -10.70
CA ASP A 171 -3.60 -3.64 -11.31
C ASP A 171 -3.08 -4.34 -12.57
N GLU A 172 -3.00 -3.59 -13.69
CA GLU A 172 -2.57 -4.13 -14.99
C GLU A 172 -1.15 -4.68 -14.95
N VAL A 173 -0.28 -4.16 -14.07
CA VAL A 173 1.10 -4.67 -13.97
C VAL A 173 1.28 -5.68 -12.86
N GLY A 174 0.55 -5.55 -11.76
CA GLY A 174 0.48 -6.63 -10.77
C GLY A 174 -0.01 -7.94 -11.40
N SER A 175 -0.90 -7.87 -12.39
CA SER A 175 -1.57 -9.03 -12.98
C SER A 175 -1.20 -9.29 -14.45
N GLN A 176 0.04 -8.99 -14.89
CA GLN A 176 0.47 -9.20 -16.30
C GLN A 176 0.36 -10.65 -16.78
N GLY A 177 0.38 -11.63 -15.87
CA GLY A 177 0.23 -13.04 -16.19
C GLY A 177 -1.22 -13.52 -16.34
N LEU A 178 -2.21 -12.66 -16.09
CA LEU A 178 -3.62 -13.01 -16.14
C LEU A 178 -4.11 -13.10 -17.60
N PRO A 179 -4.60 -14.25 -18.08
CA PRO A 179 -5.00 -14.40 -19.48
C PRO A 179 -6.34 -13.69 -19.76
N ASP A 180 -6.50 -13.18 -20.98
CA ASP A 180 -7.75 -12.52 -21.41
C ASP A 180 -8.97 -13.44 -21.24
N THR A 181 -8.79 -14.75 -21.41
CA THR A 181 -9.86 -15.75 -21.20
C THR A 181 -10.39 -15.75 -19.77
N TYR A 182 -9.54 -15.55 -18.76
CA TYR A 182 -9.96 -15.45 -17.37
C TYR A 182 -10.87 -14.23 -17.14
N ILE A 183 -10.55 -13.11 -17.80
CA ILE A 183 -11.32 -11.87 -17.72
C ILE A 183 -12.66 -12.04 -18.45
N GLU A 184 -12.65 -12.64 -19.65
CA GLU A 184 -13.88 -12.88 -20.42
C GLU A 184 -14.81 -13.90 -19.74
N ASP A 185 -14.27 -14.90 -19.04
CA ASP A 185 -15.06 -15.81 -18.20
C ASP A 185 -15.82 -15.04 -17.11
N MET A 186 -15.13 -14.14 -16.39
CA MET A 186 -15.74 -13.31 -15.36
C MET A 186 -16.84 -12.41 -15.94
N ARG A 187 -16.58 -11.74 -17.07
CA ARG A 187 -17.56 -10.89 -17.76
C ARG A 187 -18.78 -11.69 -18.20
N SER A 188 -18.56 -12.89 -18.75
CA SER A 188 -19.63 -13.79 -19.19
C SER A 188 -20.50 -14.28 -18.02
N ALA A 189 -19.95 -14.34 -16.81
CA ALA A 189 -20.69 -14.63 -15.59
C ALA A 189 -21.47 -13.42 -15.01
N GLY A 190 -21.38 -12.23 -15.64
CA GLY A 190 -22.07 -11.02 -15.20
C GLY A 190 -21.26 -10.13 -14.23
N ILE A 191 -19.95 -10.36 -14.11
CA ILE A 191 -19.05 -9.54 -13.30
C ILE A 191 -18.59 -8.33 -14.12
N ASP A 192 -18.65 -7.13 -13.55
CA ASP A 192 -17.98 -5.97 -14.16
C ASP A 192 -16.49 -6.04 -13.84
N VAL A 193 -15.65 -6.20 -14.86
CA VAL A 193 -14.20 -6.34 -14.67
C VAL A 193 -13.45 -5.22 -15.37
N SER A 194 -12.60 -4.52 -14.62
CA SER A 194 -11.71 -3.48 -15.14
C SER A 194 -10.30 -3.61 -14.57
N SER A 195 -9.32 -3.03 -15.26
CA SER A 195 -7.96 -2.91 -14.75
C SER A 195 -7.61 -1.47 -14.43
N PHE A 196 -6.85 -1.28 -13.36
CA PHE A 196 -6.26 0.00 -13.00
C PHE A 196 -5.10 0.28 -13.96
N LYS A 197 -5.30 1.27 -14.84
CA LYS A 197 -4.28 1.68 -15.80
C LYS A 197 -3.68 3.03 -15.38
N PRO A 198 -2.37 3.12 -15.11
CA PRO A 198 -1.74 4.39 -14.76
C PRO A 198 -1.60 5.34 -15.95
N ASN A 199 -1.74 4.84 -17.18
CA ASN A 199 -1.50 5.60 -18.40
C ASN A 199 -2.76 6.25 -19.01
N GLN A 200 -3.88 6.30 -18.28
CA GLN A 200 -5.08 6.98 -18.77
C GLN A 200 -4.90 8.51 -18.83
N GLY A 201 -5.44 9.13 -19.88
CA GLY A 201 -5.35 10.57 -20.15
C GLY A 201 -4.19 10.96 -21.07
N TRP A 202 -4.30 12.12 -21.73
CA TRP A 202 -3.31 12.60 -22.71
C TRP A 202 -1.91 12.75 -22.10
N PHE A 203 -1.85 13.19 -20.84
CA PHE A 203 -0.60 13.50 -20.16
C PHE A 203 0.12 12.27 -19.55
N ASN A 204 -0.52 11.11 -19.39
CA ASN A 204 0.08 9.96 -18.70
C ASN A 204 0.41 8.76 -19.60
N ARG A 205 0.28 8.89 -20.93
CA ARG A 205 0.39 7.77 -21.88
C ARG A 205 1.69 6.96 -21.81
N LEU A 206 2.77 7.53 -21.29
CA LEU A 206 4.08 6.88 -21.14
C LEU A 206 4.40 6.47 -19.69
N GLN A 207 3.51 6.74 -18.74
CA GLN A 207 3.76 6.48 -17.32
C GLN A 207 3.42 5.03 -16.95
N LEU A 208 4.43 4.29 -16.51
CA LEU A 208 4.29 2.95 -15.96
C LEU A 208 4.57 2.90 -14.46
N ASN A 209 4.90 4.02 -13.82
CA ASN A 209 5.44 4.02 -12.46
C ASN A 209 4.41 3.84 -11.36
N PHE A 210 3.15 4.24 -11.59
CA PHE A 210 2.13 4.23 -10.56
C PHE A 210 1.40 2.88 -10.57
N ARG A 211 1.17 2.32 -9.38
CA ARG A 211 0.50 1.04 -9.18
C ARG A 211 -0.61 1.19 -8.16
N ASN A 212 -1.73 0.52 -8.40
CA ASN A 212 -2.71 0.33 -7.36
C ASN A 212 -2.33 -0.88 -6.51
N HIS A 213 -1.66 -0.63 -5.39
CA HIS A 213 -1.15 -1.68 -4.53
C HIS A 213 -2.15 -2.07 -3.43
N ARG A 214 -3.38 -1.52 -3.46
CA ARG A 214 -4.40 -1.80 -2.47
C ARG A 214 -5.02 -3.18 -2.68
N LYS A 215 -5.31 -3.86 -1.57
CA LYS A 215 -6.02 -5.15 -1.53
C LYS A 215 -7.20 -4.94 -0.61
N MET A 216 -8.38 -4.79 -1.20
CA MET A 216 -9.59 -4.36 -0.53
C MET A 216 -10.78 -5.15 -1.06
N ILE A 217 -11.66 -5.56 -0.16
CA ILE A 217 -12.97 -6.09 -0.51
C ILE A 217 -14.00 -5.36 0.33
N VAL A 218 -15.15 -5.01 -0.26
CA VAL A 218 -16.34 -4.54 0.46
C VAL A 218 -17.53 -5.36 0.02
N ILE A 219 -18.30 -5.85 0.98
CA ILE A 219 -19.53 -6.62 0.76
C ILE A 219 -20.69 -5.87 1.39
N ASP A 220 -21.67 -5.52 0.56
CA ASP A 220 -22.93 -4.85 0.92
C ASP A 220 -22.80 -3.55 1.74
N GLY A 221 -21.59 -2.99 1.85
CA GLY A 221 -21.28 -1.85 2.72
C GLY A 221 -21.22 -2.20 4.22
N HIS A 222 -21.25 -3.50 4.57
CA HIS A 222 -21.30 -3.98 5.95
C HIS A 222 -20.01 -4.62 6.42
N THR A 223 -19.26 -5.24 5.50
CA THR A 223 -18.00 -5.92 5.83
C THR A 223 -16.92 -5.55 4.83
N ALA A 224 -15.71 -5.34 5.32
CA ALA A 224 -14.54 -5.10 4.49
C ALA A 224 -13.35 -5.98 4.88
N TRP A 225 -12.47 -6.23 3.91
CA TRP A 225 -11.17 -6.86 4.13
C TRP A 225 -10.07 -5.97 3.59
N VAL A 226 -8.99 -5.78 4.35
CA VAL A 226 -7.82 -4.98 3.96
C VAL A 226 -6.54 -5.61 4.49
N GLY A 227 -5.47 -5.67 3.70
CA GLY A 227 -4.19 -6.25 4.16
C GLY A 227 -3.16 -6.50 3.08
N GLY A 228 -2.16 -7.33 3.39
CA GLY A 228 -0.97 -7.51 2.56
C GLY A 228 -1.07 -8.58 1.47
N HIS A 229 -2.02 -9.52 1.58
CA HIS A 229 -2.10 -10.70 0.70
C HIS A 229 -2.57 -10.34 -0.71
N ASN A 230 -1.98 -10.93 -1.74
CA ASN A 230 -2.55 -10.95 -3.09
C ASN A 230 -3.32 -12.26 -3.35
N VAL A 231 -4.09 -12.32 -4.43
CA VAL A 231 -4.71 -13.57 -4.88
C VAL A 231 -3.70 -14.34 -5.70
N GLY A 232 -3.01 -15.27 -5.03
CA GLY A 232 -2.09 -16.23 -5.64
C GLY A 232 -1.74 -17.37 -4.69
N ASP A 233 -1.40 -18.52 -5.25
CA ASP A 233 -1.11 -19.77 -4.54
C ASP A 233 0.08 -19.68 -3.57
N GLU A 234 1.00 -18.75 -3.78
CA GLU A 234 2.10 -18.48 -2.87
C GLU A 234 1.61 -18.08 -1.47
N TYR A 235 0.49 -17.35 -1.40
CA TYR A 235 -0.14 -16.93 -0.14
C TYR A 235 -0.84 -18.09 0.57
N MET A 236 -1.16 -19.16 -0.15
CA MET A 236 -1.67 -20.43 0.40
C MET A 236 -0.53 -21.38 0.81
N GLY A 237 0.72 -20.93 0.76
CA GLY A 237 1.90 -21.72 1.12
C GLY A 237 2.29 -22.75 0.07
N ARG A 238 1.92 -22.53 -1.20
CA ARG A 238 2.18 -23.46 -2.31
C ARG A 238 3.38 -23.06 -3.18
N ASP A 239 4.08 -21.97 -2.82
CA ASP A 239 5.35 -21.61 -3.45
C ASP A 239 6.50 -22.48 -2.87
N PRO A 240 7.16 -23.33 -3.67
CA PRO A 240 8.20 -24.24 -3.17
C PRO A 240 9.48 -23.53 -2.69
N LYS A 241 9.72 -22.27 -3.07
CA LYS A 241 10.96 -21.54 -2.77
C LYS A 241 10.81 -20.61 -1.57
N LEU A 242 9.68 -19.92 -1.46
CA LEU A 242 9.48 -18.84 -0.50
C LEU A 242 8.42 -19.14 0.57
N SER A 243 7.73 -20.28 0.49
CA SER A 243 6.76 -20.67 1.52
C SER A 243 7.42 -21.09 2.84
N PRO A 244 6.73 -20.89 3.99
CA PRO A 244 5.44 -20.23 4.10
C PRO A 244 5.52 -18.71 3.88
N TRP A 245 4.56 -18.18 3.12
CA TRP A 245 4.34 -16.74 3.05
C TRP A 245 3.65 -16.28 4.32
N ARG A 246 4.33 -15.43 5.07
CA ARG A 246 3.84 -14.85 6.32
C ARG A 246 3.26 -13.47 6.04
N ASP A 247 1.94 -13.33 6.11
CA ASP A 247 1.26 -12.06 5.83
C ASP A 247 0.03 -11.89 6.74
N THR A 248 -0.56 -10.70 6.77
CA THR A 248 -1.67 -10.33 7.65
C THR A 248 -2.74 -9.53 6.90
N HIS A 249 -3.99 -9.84 7.19
CA HIS A 249 -5.19 -9.10 6.77
C HIS A 249 -6.02 -8.73 8.00
N VAL A 250 -6.96 -7.82 7.82
CA VAL A 250 -8.03 -7.55 8.78
C VAL A 250 -9.40 -7.68 8.11
N LYS A 251 -10.36 -8.29 8.81
CA LYS A 251 -11.80 -8.17 8.53
C LYS A 251 -12.36 -7.04 9.39
N ILE A 252 -13.14 -6.15 8.80
CA ILE A 252 -13.73 -4.99 9.45
C ILE A 252 -15.25 -5.07 9.30
N GLU A 253 -15.96 -4.86 10.40
CA GLU A 253 -17.40 -4.70 10.48
C GLU A 253 -17.69 -3.42 11.29
N GLY A 254 -18.55 -2.54 10.79
CA GLY A 254 -18.80 -1.24 11.43
C GLY A 254 -18.72 -0.05 10.48
N PRO A 255 -18.86 1.19 11.00
CA PRO A 255 -18.85 2.41 10.20
C PRO A 255 -17.60 2.59 9.32
N ALA A 256 -16.43 2.10 9.75
CA ALA A 256 -15.18 2.20 9.00
C ALA A 256 -15.22 1.50 7.62
N VAL A 257 -16.16 0.57 7.40
CA VAL A 257 -16.37 -0.08 6.09
C VAL A 257 -16.68 0.95 4.99
N LEU A 258 -17.42 2.02 5.32
CA LEU A 258 -17.75 3.07 4.35
C LEU A 258 -16.52 3.85 3.88
N GLN A 259 -15.48 3.95 4.71
CA GLN A 259 -14.22 4.61 4.34
C GLN A 259 -13.42 3.76 3.34
N VAL A 260 -13.40 2.44 3.53
CA VAL A 260 -12.83 1.48 2.57
C VAL A 260 -13.63 1.51 1.27
N GLN A 261 -14.96 1.51 1.37
CA GLN A 261 -15.87 1.62 0.22
C GLN A 261 -15.62 2.88 -0.61
N LEU A 262 -15.55 4.04 0.04
CA LEU A 262 -15.26 5.30 -0.66
C LEU A 262 -13.91 5.27 -1.37
N THR A 263 -12.90 4.67 -0.74
CA THR A 263 -11.56 4.51 -1.33
C THR A 263 -11.60 3.62 -2.57
N LEU A 264 -12.30 2.48 -2.50
CA LEU A 264 -12.44 1.52 -3.61
C LEU A 264 -13.24 2.14 -4.77
N LEU A 265 -14.35 2.82 -4.49
CA LEU A 265 -15.15 3.51 -5.50
C LEU A 265 -14.37 4.61 -6.21
N ALA A 266 -13.51 5.33 -5.51
CA ALA A 266 -12.64 6.33 -6.13
C ALA A 266 -11.61 5.69 -7.08
N ASP A 267 -11.19 4.45 -6.84
CA ASP A 267 -10.29 3.72 -7.72
C ASP A 267 -11.05 3.09 -8.90
N TRP A 268 -12.27 2.58 -8.66
CA TRP A 268 -13.18 2.12 -9.70
C TRP A 268 -13.53 3.23 -10.68
N TYR A 269 -13.97 4.39 -10.18
CA TYR A 269 -14.27 5.55 -10.99
C TYR A 269 -13.05 6.05 -11.77
N TRP A 270 -11.84 5.93 -11.19
CA TRP A 270 -10.62 6.20 -11.93
C TRP A 270 -10.49 5.27 -13.15
N ALA A 271 -10.77 3.97 -12.98
CA ALA A 271 -10.60 2.98 -14.02
C ALA A 271 -11.70 3.04 -15.10
N THR A 272 -12.97 3.27 -14.72
CA THR A 272 -14.14 3.07 -15.59
C THR A 272 -14.92 4.34 -15.91
N ARG A 273 -14.77 5.41 -15.12
CA ARG A 273 -15.67 6.60 -15.12
C ARG A 273 -17.11 6.30 -14.69
N GLU A 274 -17.33 5.13 -14.11
CA GLU A 274 -18.63 4.71 -13.59
C GLU A 274 -18.63 4.70 -12.07
N ILE A 275 -19.81 4.89 -11.48
CA ILE A 275 -20.01 4.82 -10.03
C ILE A 275 -21.13 3.81 -9.81
N PRO A 276 -20.82 2.60 -9.35
CA PRO A 276 -21.85 1.61 -9.06
C PRO A 276 -22.72 2.08 -7.88
N PRO A 277 -24.02 1.74 -7.87
CA PRO A 277 -24.88 2.03 -6.74
C PRO A 277 -24.42 1.21 -5.53
N VAL A 278 -24.30 1.86 -4.37
CA VAL A 278 -23.86 1.25 -3.11
C VAL A 278 -24.70 1.77 -1.95
N ASN A 279 -24.68 1.04 -0.83
CA ASN A 279 -25.29 1.47 0.42
C ASN A 279 -24.31 2.34 1.20
N TRP A 280 -24.78 3.50 1.68
CA TRP A 280 -24.02 4.43 2.51
C TRP A 280 -24.49 4.48 3.96
N THR A 281 -25.49 3.69 4.32
CA THR A 281 -25.94 3.60 5.71
C THR A 281 -25.00 2.66 6.48
N PRO A 282 -24.26 3.16 7.48
CA PRO A 282 -23.34 2.33 8.25
C PRO A 282 -24.13 1.37 9.14
N VAL A 283 -23.63 0.14 9.27
CA VAL A 283 -24.11 -0.84 10.24
C VAL A 283 -23.09 -0.93 11.36
N PRO A 284 -23.40 -0.47 12.59
CA PRO A 284 -22.46 -0.54 13.70
C PRO A 284 -22.24 -1.99 14.14
N SER A 285 -21.01 -2.28 14.60
CA SER A 285 -20.75 -3.55 15.25
C SER A 285 -21.56 -3.68 16.56
N PRO A 286 -22.23 -4.81 16.80
CA PRO A 286 -23.09 -5.00 17.97
C PRO A 286 -22.32 -5.24 19.28
N HIS A 287 -21.04 -5.62 19.20
CA HIS A 287 -20.28 -6.13 20.35
C HIS A 287 -18.95 -5.43 20.59
N ASN A 288 -18.37 -4.80 19.55
CA ASN A 288 -17.06 -4.16 19.65
C ASN A 288 -17.18 -2.66 19.36
N HIS A 289 -16.46 -1.87 20.15
CA HIS A 289 -16.47 -0.41 20.06
C HIS A 289 -15.10 0.13 19.65
N GLN A 290 -14.37 -0.61 18.81
CA GLN A 290 -13.03 -0.23 18.40
C GLN A 290 -13.07 1.04 17.55
N HIS A 291 -12.10 1.91 17.80
CA HIS A 291 -11.93 3.15 17.03
C HIS A 291 -11.06 2.84 15.83
N VAL A 292 -11.58 3.08 14.62
CA VAL A 292 -10.93 2.67 13.37
C VAL A 292 -10.91 3.83 12.38
N MET A 293 -9.81 3.95 11.66
CA MET A 293 -9.62 4.91 10.57
C MET A 293 -8.95 4.21 9.40
N ALA A 294 -9.58 4.24 8.23
CA ALA A 294 -8.91 3.93 6.98
C ALA A 294 -8.01 5.11 6.59
N PHE A 295 -6.77 4.82 6.21
CA PHE A 295 -5.78 5.80 5.82
C PHE A 295 -5.28 5.51 4.40
N PRO A 296 -6.00 5.96 3.36
CA PRO A 296 -5.58 5.81 1.98
C PRO A 296 -4.50 6.83 1.62
N THR A 297 -3.46 6.39 0.91
CA THR A 297 -2.45 7.27 0.33
C THR A 297 -2.39 7.08 -1.18
N ALA A 298 -2.06 8.15 -1.90
CA ALA A 298 -1.95 8.15 -3.35
C ALA A 298 -0.98 9.25 -3.80
N PRO A 299 -0.31 9.06 -4.95
CA PRO A 299 0.63 10.04 -5.55
C PRO A 299 -0.07 11.24 -6.21
N THR A 300 -1.19 11.69 -5.66
CA THR A 300 -2.08 12.73 -6.22
C THR A 300 -2.04 14.03 -5.42
N GLY A 301 -1.73 13.97 -4.12
CA GLY A 301 -1.70 15.12 -3.22
C GLY A 301 -0.42 15.95 -3.30
N ALA A 302 -0.44 17.16 -2.72
CA ALA A 302 0.75 18.00 -2.58
C ALA A 302 1.71 17.49 -1.49
N LEU A 303 1.16 16.81 -0.47
CA LEU A 303 1.89 16.25 0.67
C LEU A 303 2.27 14.78 0.43
N GLU A 304 3.40 14.35 1.01
CA GLU A 304 3.82 12.93 1.03
C GLU A 304 3.10 12.18 2.16
N ASN A 305 1.79 11.95 2.01
CA ASN A 305 0.89 11.48 3.08
C ASN A 305 1.37 10.20 3.79
N ALA A 306 1.94 9.24 3.06
CA ALA A 306 2.47 8.01 3.64
C ALA A 306 3.67 8.27 4.57
N SER A 307 4.62 9.11 4.15
CA SER A 307 5.77 9.48 4.97
C SER A 307 5.33 10.22 6.23
N LEU A 308 4.44 11.21 6.08
CA LEU A 308 3.88 11.96 7.20
C LEU A 308 3.12 11.06 8.18
N PHE A 309 2.39 10.06 7.68
CA PHE A 309 1.73 9.05 8.49
C PHE A 309 2.72 8.28 9.36
N PHE A 310 3.76 7.69 8.78
CA PHE A 310 4.77 6.94 9.54
C PHE A 310 5.53 7.84 10.53
N VAL A 311 5.94 9.05 10.10
CA VAL A 311 6.61 10.02 10.98
C VAL A 311 5.73 10.37 12.19
N THR A 312 4.45 10.63 11.97
CA THR A 312 3.50 10.97 13.04
C THR A 312 3.32 9.80 14.00
N ALA A 313 3.07 8.60 13.47
CA ALA A 313 2.94 7.37 14.25
C ALA A 313 4.18 7.12 15.13
N ILE A 314 5.38 7.10 14.53
CA ILE A 314 6.63 6.81 15.22
C ILE A 314 6.95 7.87 16.29
N ASN A 315 6.65 9.15 16.02
CA ASN A 315 6.89 10.21 16.99
C ASN A 315 5.87 10.25 18.13
N SER A 316 4.68 9.69 17.94
CA SER A 316 3.66 9.59 18.98
C SER A 316 4.01 8.56 20.07
N ALA A 317 4.75 7.51 19.70
CA ALA A 317 5.08 6.39 20.57
C ALA A 317 5.87 6.81 21.82
N LYS A 318 5.46 6.25 22.97
CA LYS A 318 6.08 6.49 24.28
C LYS A 318 6.87 5.29 24.81
N HIS A 319 6.46 4.08 24.45
CA HIS A 319 6.99 2.84 24.98
C HIS A 319 7.54 1.91 23.90
N ARG A 320 6.82 1.72 22.78
CA ARG A 320 7.31 0.86 21.68
C ARG A 320 6.81 1.25 20.30
N VAL A 321 7.61 0.88 19.30
CA VAL A 321 7.21 0.84 17.89
C VAL A 321 7.73 -0.45 17.28
N TRP A 322 6.83 -1.36 16.95
CA TRP A 322 7.18 -2.59 16.25
C TRP A 322 6.63 -2.59 14.83
N ILE A 323 7.47 -2.92 13.85
CA ILE A 323 7.15 -2.82 12.42
C ILE A 323 7.46 -4.15 11.75
N SER A 324 6.55 -4.62 10.91
CA SER A 324 6.78 -5.74 9.98
C SER A 324 6.58 -5.24 8.55
N SER A 325 7.58 -5.47 7.70
CA SER A 325 7.55 -5.10 6.29
C SER A 325 8.46 -6.02 5.47
N PRO A 326 8.06 -6.48 4.26
CA PRO A 326 8.93 -7.25 3.38
C PRO A 326 10.20 -6.48 3.02
N TYR A 327 10.09 -5.16 2.90
CA TYR A 327 11.15 -4.26 2.47
C TYR A 327 11.36 -3.13 3.48
N PHE A 328 12.62 -2.71 3.64
CA PHE A 328 13.00 -1.63 4.54
C PHE A 328 13.93 -0.64 3.82
N ILE A 329 13.32 0.28 3.08
CA ILE A 329 14.00 1.33 2.30
C ILE A 329 13.27 2.66 2.56
N PRO A 330 13.16 3.12 3.83
CA PRO A 330 12.41 4.33 4.15
C PRO A 330 13.05 5.59 3.56
N ASP A 331 12.29 6.68 3.56
CA ASP A 331 12.83 8.00 3.26
C ASP A 331 13.58 8.61 4.48
N GLU A 332 14.18 9.77 4.26
CA GLU A 332 14.97 10.44 5.29
C GLU A 332 14.15 10.88 6.50
N ALA A 333 12.91 11.34 6.29
CA ALA A 333 12.05 11.81 7.38
C ALA A 333 11.69 10.66 8.33
N VAL A 334 11.32 9.51 7.77
CA VAL A 334 11.04 8.29 8.52
C VAL A 334 12.30 7.75 9.21
N MET A 335 13.46 7.80 8.55
CA MET A 335 14.74 7.48 9.20
C MET A 335 14.96 8.36 10.43
N LYS A 336 14.79 9.68 10.34
CA LYS A 336 14.92 10.59 11.48
C LYS A 336 13.90 10.29 12.58
N ALA A 337 12.66 9.97 12.24
CA ALA A 337 11.64 9.60 13.22
C ALA A 337 12.05 8.34 14.02
N LEU A 338 12.56 7.30 13.35
CA LEU A 338 13.07 6.10 14.01
C LEU A 338 14.26 6.40 14.94
N GLN A 339 15.22 7.20 14.46
CA GLN A 339 16.37 7.64 15.27
C GLN A 339 15.90 8.39 16.53
N LEU A 340 14.96 9.33 16.38
CA LEU A 340 14.40 10.09 17.50
C LEU A 340 13.63 9.20 18.47
N ALA A 341 12.85 8.23 17.99
CA ALA A 341 12.14 7.28 18.86
C ALA A 341 13.13 6.49 19.72
N ALA A 342 14.19 5.96 19.12
CA ALA A 342 15.22 5.24 19.85
C ALA A 342 15.95 6.13 20.88
N LEU A 343 16.28 7.37 20.51
CA LEU A 343 16.89 8.35 21.43
C LEU A 343 15.97 8.75 22.59
N ARG A 344 14.64 8.67 22.42
CA ARG A 344 13.66 8.83 23.50
C ARG A 344 13.55 7.61 24.42
N GLY A 345 14.23 6.51 24.10
CA GLY A 345 14.16 5.26 24.86
C GLY A 345 12.98 4.37 24.49
N VAL A 346 12.33 4.59 23.35
CA VAL A 346 11.26 3.74 22.82
C VAL A 346 11.86 2.39 22.35
N ASP A 347 11.22 1.26 22.67
CA ASP A 347 11.60 -0.06 22.14
C ASP A 347 11.21 -0.17 20.67
N VAL A 348 12.19 0.03 19.78
CA VAL A 348 12.00 -0.03 18.33
C VAL A 348 12.47 -1.38 17.81
N ARG A 349 11.54 -2.16 17.26
CA ARG A 349 11.82 -3.48 16.66
C ARG A 349 11.26 -3.56 15.25
N ILE A 350 12.07 -4.05 14.32
CA ILE A 350 11.68 -4.12 12.91
C ILE A 350 11.99 -5.52 12.41
N ILE A 351 10.96 -6.22 11.93
CA ILE A 351 11.11 -7.52 11.26
C ILE A 351 10.97 -7.36 9.75
N THR A 352 11.86 -8.01 9.02
CA THR A 352 11.89 -8.02 7.56
C THR A 352 12.32 -9.38 7.03
N THR A 353 12.34 -9.55 5.70
CA THR A 353 12.64 -10.85 5.09
C THR A 353 14.08 -11.28 5.33
N GLY A 354 14.27 -12.53 5.78
CA GLY A 354 15.56 -13.21 5.73
C GLY A 354 15.77 -14.00 4.43
N ASN A 355 14.70 -14.21 3.65
CA ASN A 355 14.69 -14.95 2.38
C ASN A 355 14.09 -14.04 1.30
N PRO A 356 14.91 -13.23 0.61
CA PRO A 356 14.39 -12.20 -0.29
C PRO A 356 13.85 -12.78 -1.59
N ASP A 357 12.75 -12.24 -2.06
CA ASP A 357 12.20 -12.41 -3.41
C ASP A 357 12.96 -11.55 -4.44
N SER A 358 13.52 -10.42 -4.01
CA SER A 358 14.30 -9.49 -4.82
C SER A 358 15.65 -9.15 -4.17
N LEU A 359 16.75 -9.64 -4.78
CA LEU A 359 18.10 -9.38 -4.27
C LEU A 359 18.47 -7.89 -4.26
N PRO A 360 18.19 -7.06 -5.29
CA PRO A 360 18.48 -5.63 -5.23
C PRO A 360 17.77 -4.91 -4.08
N VAL A 361 16.49 -5.20 -3.85
CA VAL A 361 15.71 -4.60 -2.75
C VAL A 361 16.29 -5.03 -1.40
N TYR A 362 16.58 -6.32 -1.26
CA TYR A 362 17.21 -6.86 -0.06
C TYR A 362 18.56 -6.19 0.23
N MET A 363 19.44 -6.07 -0.76
CA MET A 363 20.74 -5.42 -0.59
C MET A 363 20.60 -3.93 -0.27
N ALA A 364 19.67 -3.21 -0.92
CA ALA A 364 19.43 -1.81 -0.63
C ALA A 364 18.99 -1.59 0.83
N SER A 365 18.21 -2.51 1.41
CA SER A 365 17.74 -2.38 2.80
C SER A 365 18.88 -2.29 3.81
N PHE A 366 19.98 -3.02 3.59
CA PHE A 366 21.12 -3.00 4.49
C PHE A 366 21.83 -1.65 4.59
N HIS A 367 21.69 -0.78 3.59
CA HIS A 367 22.18 0.58 3.71
C HIS A 367 21.49 1.35 4.84
N TYR A 368 20.19 1.12 5.03
CA TYR A 368 19.38 1.79 6.04
C TYR A 368 19.51 1.09 7.39
N ILE A 369 19.50 -0.25 7.39
CA ILE A 369 19.68 -1.07 8.59
C ILE A 369 21.02 -0.74 9.27
N GLU A 370 22.12 -0.64 8.49
CA GLU A 370 23.45 -0.27 9.00
C GLU A 370 23.41 1.02 9.84
N GLN A 371 22.71 2.05 9.36
CA GLN A 371 22.63 3.36 10.02
C GLN A 371 21.81 3.37 11.31
N LEU A 372 20.90 2.40 11.48
CA LEU A 372 19.96 2.36 12.60
C LEU A 372 20.39 1.34 13.67
N LEU A 373 21.12 0.30 13.30
CA LEU A 373 21.61 -0.73 14.24
C LEU A 373 22.48 -0.16 15.36
N GLU A 374 23.17 0.96 15.14
CA GLU A 374 23.99 1.62 16.16
C GLU A 374 23.17 2.35 17.24
N LEU A 375 21.87 2.54 17.03
CA LEU A 375 20.99 3.33 17.91
C LEU A 375 20.06 2.47 18.79
N ASN A 376 20.46 1.25 19.13
CA ASN A 376 19.62 0.27 19.87
C ASN A 376 18.30 -0.09 19.18
N ILE A 377 18.14 0.22 17.89
CA ILE A 377 17.03 -0.27 17.07
C ILE A 377 17.33 -1.71 16.70
N ARG A 378 16.39 -2.61 16.99
CA ARG A 378 16.58 -4.05 16.80
C ARG A 378 15.95 -4.49 15.48
N PHE A 379 16.74 -5.15 14.63
CA PHE A 379 16.26 -5.69 13.37
C PHE A 379 16.21 -7.22 13.41
N PHE A 380 15.18 -7.80 12.84
CA PHE A 380 14.93 -9.24 12.82
C PHE A 380 14.74 -9.72 11.38
N ALA A 381 15.49 -10.75 10.98
CA ALA A 381 15.34 -11.40 9.68
C ALA A 381 14.51 -12.67 9.84
N TYR A 382 13.29 -12.68 9.30
CA TYR A 382 12.39 -13.83 9.33
C TYR A 382 12.98 -15.03 8.57
N LYS A 383 12.99 -16.21 9.19
CA LYS A 383 13.66 -17.40 8.66
C LYS A 383 12.77 -18.43 7.93
N PRO A 384 11.53 -18.71 8.38
CA PRO A 384 10.77 -19.83 7.82
C PRO A 384 10.50 -19.72 6.32
N GLY A 385 10.26 -18.51 5.81
CA GLY A 385 9.92 -18.26 4.41
C GLY A 385 10.01 -16.78 4.11
N PHE A 386 9.12 -16.28 3.26
CA PHE A 386 9.01 -14.85 2.94
C PHE A 386 7.98 -14.16 3.84
N ILE A 387 8.39 -13.05 4.47
CA ILE A 387 7.48 -12.22 5.26
C ILE A 387 6.99 -11.06 4.38
N HIS A 388 5.68 -11.00 4.18
CA HIS A 388 5.03 -10.01 3.33
C HIS A 388 4.02 -9.14 4.11
N GLN A 389 4.07 -9.16 5.45
CA GLN A 389 3.21 -8.31 6.29
C GLN A 389 3.50 -6.82 6.08
N LYS A 390 2.48 -5.99 6.31
CA LYS A 390 2.60 -4.52 6.45
C LYS A 390 1.87 -4.11 7.72
N ALA A 391 2.56 -4.30 8.83
CA ALA A 391 1.98 -4.19 10.16
C ALA A 391 2.83 -3.27 11.02
N MET A 392 2.16 -2.48 11.87
CA MET A 392 2.82 -1.63 12.85
C MET A 392 2.04 -1.67 14.17
N LEU A 393 2.75 -1.78 15.29
CA LEU A 393 2.22 -1.66 16.65
C LEU A 393 2.87 -0.45 17.31
N ILE A 394 2.05 0.42 17.89
CA ILE A 394 2.46 1.62 18.61
C ILE A 394 1.95 1.48 20.05
N ASP A 395 2.88 1.45 21.00
CA ASP A 395 2.58 1.28 22.43
C ASP A 395 1.70 0.03 22.69
N ASP A 396 0.66 0.17 23.52
CA ASP A 396 -0.27 -0.91 23.90
C ASP A 396 -1.73 -0.59 23.50
N HIS A 397 -1.94 0.37 22.58
CA HIS A 397 -3.30 0.84 22.25
C HIS A 397 -3.54 1.16 20.78
N SER A 398 -2.51 1.32 19.94
CA SER A 398 -2.67 1.66 18.53
C SER A 398 -1.94 0.65 17.64
N ALA A 399 -2.60 0.18 16.59
CA ALA A 399 -1.98 -0.70 15.60
C ALA A 399 -2.46 -0.38 14.19
N SER A 400 -1.67 -0.76 13.19
CA SER A 400 -1.96 -0.60 11.78
C SER A 400 -1.71 -1.91 11.04
N VAL A 401 -2.65 -2.30 10.19
CA VAL A 401 -2.49 -3.36 9.17
C VAL A 401 -2.92 -2.79 7.83
N GLY A 402 -2.16 -3.03 6.77
CA GLY A 402 -2.48 -2.45 5.47
C GLY A 402 -1.68 -3.01 4.32
N THR A 403 -1.46 -2.17 3.33
CA THR A 403 -0.80 -2.52 2.07
C THR A 403 0.56 -1.81 1.91
N HIS A 404 0.82 -0.77 2.72
CA HIS A 404 2.03 0.06 2.68
C HIS A 404 3.30 -0.72 3.04
N ASN A 405 4.16 -0.99 2.06
CA ASN A 405 5.53 -1.37 2.37
C ASN A 405 6.26 -0.21 3.04
N PHE A 406 7.33 -0.54 3.77
CA PHE A 406 8.22 0.43 4.38
C PHE A 406 9.35 0.84 3.41
N ASP A 407 8.97 1.28 2.21
CA ASP A 407 9.86 1.66 1.12
C ASP A 407 9.45 2.97 0.40
N ASN A 408 10.35 3.52 -0.40
CA ASN A 408 10.13 4.78 -1.11
C ASN A 408 8.99 4.66 -2.12
N ARG A 409 8.85 3.51 -2.81
CA ARG A 409 7.80 3.29 -3.79
C ARG A 409 6.41 3.34 -3.17
N SER A 410 6.16 2.62 -2.09
CA SER A 410 4.89 2.69 -1.34
C SER A 410 4.65 4.09 -0.77
N PHE A 411 5.70 4.80 -0.36
CA PHE A 411 5.52 6.14 0.19
C PHE A 411 5.16 7.20 -0.86
N ARG A 412 5.52 6.98 -2.14
CA ARG A 412 5.58 8.06 -3.13
C ARG A 412 4.86 7.81 -4.45
N LEU A 413 4.70 6.55 -4.83
CA LEU A 413 4.26 6.14 -6.17
C LEU A 413 3.06 5.20 -6.14
N ASN A 414 2.90 4.38 -5.11
CA ASN A 414 1.76 3.47 -5.06
C ASN A 414 0.52 4.14 -4.47
N PHE A 415 -0.63 3.65 -4.89
CA PHE A 415 -1.87 3.82 -4.14
C PHE A 415 -1.89 2.73 -3.07
N GLU A 416 -2.01 3.13 -1.82
CA GLU A 416 -1.95 2.24 -0.66
C GLU A 416 -3.08 2.58 0.32
N ILE A 417 -3.35 1.68 1.26
CA ILE A 417 -4.32 1.87 2.34
C ILE A 417 -3.80 1.18 3.61
N SER A 418 -4.04 1.79 4.76
CA SER A 418 -3.82 1.18 6.07
C SER A 418 -5.04 1.35 6.95
N MET A 419 -5.32 0.35 7.78
CA MET A 419 -6.37 0.39 8.79
C MET A 419 -5.74 0.66 10.14
N LEU A 420 -5.92 1.89 10.63
CA LEU A 420 -5.50 2.28 11.97
C LEU A 420 -6.59 1.88 12.96
N THR A 421 -6.22 1.07 13.94
CA THR A 421 -7.13 0.61 15.00
C THR A 421 -6.58 1.09 16.33
N VAL A 422 -7.41 1.80 17.09
CA VAL A 422 -7.13 2.25 18.45
C VAL A 422 -7.99 1.42 19.39
N ASP A 423 -7.37 0.39 19.95
CA ASP A 423 -7.99 -0.57 20.84
C ASP A 423 -6.91 -1.39 21.57
N HIS A 424 -7.06 -1.56 22.88
CA HIS A 424 -6.07 -2.26 23.71
C HIS A 424 -6.03 -3.77 23.42
N ASP A 425 -7.20 -4.40 23.25
CA ASP A 425 -7.28 -5.85 23.03
C ASP A 425 -6.75 -6.23 21.64
N PHE A 426 -7.06 -5.44 20.62
CA PHE A 426 -6.48 -5.59 19.29
C PHE A 426 -4.96 -5.35 19.30
N ALA A 427 -4.48 -4.32 20.02
CA ALA A 427 -3.04 -4.07 20.19
C ALA A 427 -2.33 -5.25 20.87
N GLN A 428 -2.98 -5.89 21.84
CA GLN A 428 -2.45 -7.09 22.51
C GLN A 428 -2.43 -8.32 21.59
N GLN A 429 -3.42 -8.49 20.71
CA GLN A 429 -3.38 -9.52 19.66
C GLN A 429 -2.22 -9.28 18.68
N MET A 430 -2.03 -8.03 18.24
CA MET A 430 -0.92 -7.63 17.38
C MET A 430 0.43 -7.86 18.06
N LYS A 431 0.56 -7.52 19.35
CA LYS A 431 1.76 -7.80 20.15
C LYS A 431 2.08 -9.29 20.17
N THR A 432 1.08 -10.13 20.45
CA THR A 432 1.23 -11.59 20.47
C THR A 432 1.69 -12.12 19.10
N MET A 433 1.10 -11.61 18.02
CA MET A 433 1.50 -11.92 16.65
C MET A 433 2.98 -11.56 16.41
N PHE A 434 3.41 -10.35 16.77
CA PHE A 434 4.79 -9.91 16.63
C PHE A 434 5.77 -10.75 17.46
N GLU A 435 5.44 -11.08 18.71
CA GLU A 435 6.29 -11.92 19.56
C GLU A 435 6.50 -13.31 18.98
N GLN A 436 5.47 -13.90 18.39
CA GLN A 436 5.57 -15.15 17.62
C GLN A 436 6.46 -14.99 16.40
N ASP A 437 6.28 -13.91 15.62
CA ASP A 437 7.08 -13.65 14.42
C ASP A 437 8.57 -13.43 14.76
N PHE A 438 8.87 -12.73 15.87
CA PHE A 438 10.24 -12.56 16.36
C PHE A 438 10.88 -13.88 16.82
N ALA A 439 10.11 -14.81 17.40
CA ALA A 439 10.61 -16.11 17.83
C ALA A 439 11.10 -16.98 16.65
N TYR A 440 10.58 -16.74 15.44
CA TYR A 440 11.03 -17.39 14.21
C TYR A 440 12.07 -16.59 13.42
N ALA A 441 12.52 -15.45 13.95
CA ALA A 441 13.47 -14.59 13.27
C ALA A 441 14.86 -14.65 13.92
N THR A 442 15.88 -14.29 13.14
CA THR A 442 17.22 -14.05 13.68
C THR A 442 17.45 -12.56 13.83
N GLU A 443 17.79 -12.11 15.03
CA GLU A 443 18.19 -10.73 15.25
C GLU A 443 19.49 -10.42 14.51
N LEU A 444 19.48 -9.32 13.75
CA LEU A 444 20.63 -8.84 13.00
C LEU A 444 21.62 -8.16 13.96
N ASN A 445 22.88 -8.57 13.87
CA ASN A 445 23.94 -8.03 14.72
C ASN A 445 24.85 -7.08 13.93
N ALA A 446 25.04 -5.86 14.44
CA ALA A 446 25.89 -4.84 13.81
C ALA A 446 27.34 -5.33 13.57
N LYS A 447 27.95 -6.01 14.54
CA LYS A 447 29.33 -6.51 14.43
C LYS A 447 29.44 -7.59 13.36
N GLN A 448 28.46 -8.47 13.25
CA GLN A 448 28.43 -9.49 12.18
C GLN A 448 28.22 -8.86 10.80
N LEU A 449 27.42 -7.79 10.72
CA LEU A 449 27.20 -7.09 9.45
C LEU A 449 28.48 -6.40 8.97
N GLN A 450 29.24 -5.79 9.88
CA GLN A 450 30.52 -5.14 9.56
C GLN A 450 31.60 -6.13 9.09
N GLN A 451 31.49 -7.42 9.43
CA GLN A 451 32.40 -8.48 8.95
C GLN A 451 32.14 -8.92 7.51
N ARG A 452 31.09 -8.40 6.85
CA ARG A 452 30.80 -8.71 5.44
C ARG A 452 31.92 -8.21 4.52
N PRO A 453 32.25 -8.96 3.45
CA PRO A 453 33.32 -8.59 2.53
C PRO A 453 33.00 -7.32 1.74
N LEU A 454 34.03 -6.62 1.25
CA LEU A 454 33.89 -5.35 0.53
C LEU A 454 32.96 -5.41 -0.69
N TRP A 455 32.96 -6.53 -1.42
CA TRP A 455 32.06 -6.71 -2.58
C TRP A 455 30.59 -6.68 -2.17
N TRP A 456 30.26 -7.14 -0.96
CA TRP A 456 28.89 -7.14 -0.45
C TRP A 456 28.45 -5.69 -0.21
N TRP A 457 29.30 -4.89 0.45
CA TRP A 457 29.04 -3.46 0.67
C TRP A 457 28.99 -2.66 -0.63
N LEU A 458 29.84 -2.99 -1.61
CA LEU A 458 29.75 -2.41 -2.95
C LEU A 458 28.36 -2.69 -3.56
N GLY A 459 27.88 -3.93 -3.49
CA GLY A 459 26.54 -4.28 -3.95
C GLY A 459 25.43 -3.53 -3.20
N VAL A 460 25.54 -3.35 -1.88
CA VAL A 460 24.60 -2.54 -1.09
C VAL A 460 24.56 -1.09 -1.59
N LYS A 461 25.73 -0.46 -1.80
CA LYS A 461 25.79 0.93 -2.28
C LYS A 461 25.26 1.07 -3.71
N LEU A 462 25.53 0.10 -4.59
CA LEU A 462 24.98 0.08 -5.96
C LEU A 462 23.46 -0.12 -5.95
N ALA A 463 22.95 -1.06 -5.16
CA ALA A 463 21.51 -1.31 -5.01
C ALA A 463 20.78 -0.08 -4.45
N ARG A 464 21.40 0.66 -3.53
CA ARG A 464 20.84 1.92 -3.00
C ARG A 464 20.62 2.98 -4.10
N LEU A 465 21.39 2.99 -5.20
CA LEU A 465 21.24 4.01 -6.24
C LEU A 465 19.85 3.98 -6.91
N ILE A 466 19.19 2.82 -6.92
CA ILE A 466 17.84 2.66 -7.43
C ILE A 466 16.75 2.77 -6.34
N ALA A 467 17.12 2.98 -5.07
CA ALA A 467 16.18 3.12 -3.95
C ALA A 467 15.00 4.09 -4.16
N PRO A 468 15.13 5.21 -4.90
CA PRO A 468 13.99 6.10 -5.14
C PRO A 468 12.83 5.46 -5.92
N VAL A 469 13.06 4.36 -6.64
CA VAL A 469 12.05 3.63 -7.40
C VAL A 469 11.74 2.24 -6.84
N LEU A 470 12.51 1.81 -5.83
CA LEU A 470 12.33 0.55 -5.10
C LEU A 470 11.23 0.65 -4.07
#